data_AF-A0A940HLH2-F1
#
_entry.id   AF-A0A940HLH2-F1
#
_cell.length_a   1.000
_cell.length_b   1.000
_cell.length_c   1.000
_cell.angle_alpha   90.00
_cell.angle_beta   90.00
_cell.angle_gamma   90.00
#
_symmetry.space_group_name_H-M   'P 1'
#
loop_
_entity.id
_entity.type
_entity.pdbx_description
1 polymer ?
#
loop_
_entity_poly.entity_id
_entity_poly.type
_entity_poly.pdbx_seq_one_letter_code
_entity_poly.pdbx_strand_id
1 'polypeptide(L)'
;MLTAKERRFIKYWEEQRTGGQAPYFTLYIIAGTFISVIIVFFLFSIFGIKLRGNIWMVPVISVVAITAITIASWKRNEKRFKEIIKREMEDGENRTNGEES
;
A
#
# COMPACT_ATOMS: atom_id res chain seq x y z
N MET A 1 6.79 -0.18 23.54
CA MET A 1 5.48 -0.76 23.96
C MET A 1 4.42 -0.38 22.93
N LEU A 2 3.89 -1.39 22.23
CA LEU A 2 2.96 -1.17 21.11
C LEU A 2 1.67 -0.46 21.47
N THR A 3 1.35 0.61 20.74
CA THR A 3 0.04 1.25 20.81
C THR A 3 -1.05 0.37 20.21
N ALA A 4 -2.31 0.55 20.61
CA ALA A 4 -3.45 -0.18 20.05
C ALA A 4 -3.61 0.01 18.52
N LYS A 5 -3.19 1.16 17.98
CA LYS A 5 -3.18 1.42 16.54
C LYS A 5 -2.09 0.61 15.83
N GLU A 6 -0.89 0.57 16.39
CA GLU A 6 0.23 -0.20 15.82
C GLU A 6 -0.02 -1.70 15.86
N ARG A 7 -0.60 -2.22 16.96
CA ARG A 7 -0.97 -3.63 17.06
C ARG A 7 -1.95 -4.06 15.96
N ARG A 8 -2.97 -3.23 15.69
CA ARG A 8 -3.93 -3.47 14.60
C ARG A 8 -3.27 -3.40 13.23
N PHE A 9 -2.40 -2.41 13.03
CA PHE A 9 -1.63 -2.28 11.80
C PHE A 9 -0.75 -3.51 11.55
N ILE A 10 0.03 -3.95 12.54
CA ILE A 10 0.89 -5.14 12.44
C ILE A 10 0.07 -6.36 12.05
N LYS A 11 -1.01 -6.65 12.79
CA LYS A 11 -1.86 -7.81 12.53
C LYS A 11 -2.40 -7.80 11.09
N TYR A 12 -2.98 -6.67 10.67
CA TYR A 12 -3.52 -6.54 9.33
C TYR A 12 -2.43 -6.66 8.26
N TRP A 13 -1.31 -5.95 8.43
CA TRP A 13 -0.22 -6.00 7.46
C TRP A 13 0.42 -7.38 7.37
N GLU A 14 0.47 -8.12 8.47
CA GLU A 14 0.93 -9.51 8.52
C GLU A 14 0.01 -10.45 7.77
N GLU A 15 -1.30 -10.37 8.01
CA GLU A 15 -2.30 -11.14 7.28
C GLU A 15 -2.18 -10.88 5.77
N GLN A 16 -1.97 -9.62 5.37
CA GLN A 16 -1.80 -9.26 3.96
C GLN A 16 -0.49 -9.74 3.33
N ARG A 17 0.62 -9.75 4.08
CA ARG A 17 1.93 -10.17 3.55
C ARG A 17 2.12 -11.68 3.54
N THR A 18 1.42 -12.42 4.41
CA THR A 18 1.57 -13.87 4.60
C THR A 18 1.25 -14.65 3.32
N GLY A 19 0.34 -14.15 2.49
CA GLY A 19 0.06 -14.73 1.16
C GLY A 19 1.15 -14.47 0.10
N GLY A 20 2.19 -13.69 0.44
CA GLY A 20 3.22 -13.23 -0.50
C GLY A 20 2.85 -11.94 -1.22
N GLN A 21 3.83 -11.37 -1.92
CA GLN A 21 3.69 -10.09 -2.64
C GLN A 21 2.76 -10.17 -3.84
N ALA A 22 2.81 -11.27 -4.58
CA ALA A 22 2.06 -11.43 -5.83
C ALA A 22 0.53 -11.32 -5.66
N PRO A 23 -0.13 -12.04 -4.73
CA PRO A 23 -1.59 -11.92 -4.58
C PRO A 23 -2.03 -10.54 -4.12
N TYR A 24 -1.23 -9.86 -3.28
CA TYR A 24 -1.47 -8.46 -2.93
C TYR A 24 -1.47 -7.58 -4.18
N PHE A 25 -0.39 -7.62 -4.98
CA PHE A 25 -0.29 -6.80 -6.18
C PHE A 25 -1.42 -7.11 -7.17
N THR A 26 -1.70 -8.37 -7.44
CA THR A 26 -2.77 -8.77 -8.36
C THR A 26 -4.13 -8.26 -7.91
N LEU A 27 -4.49 -8.46 -6.65
CA LEU A 27 -5.78 -8.02 -6.11
C LEU A 27 -5.93 -6.49 -6.23
N TYR A 28 -4.95 -5.74 -5.73
CA TYR A 28 -5.03 -4.29 -5.67
C TYR A 28 -4.89 -3.63 -7.03
N ILE A 29 -4.07 -4.18 -7.94
CA ILE A 29 -3.94 -3.64 -9.29
C ILE A 29 -5.22 -3.87 -10.08
N ILE A 30 -5.79 -5.08 -10.06
CA ILE A 30 -7.02 -5.37 -10.81
C ILE A 30 -8.19 -4.54 -10.27
N ALA A 31 -8.47 -4.63 -8.97
CA ALA A 31 -9.58 -3.92 -8.35
C ALA A 31 -9.40 -2.39 -8.45
N GLY A 32 -8.17 -1.90 -8.20
CA GLY A 32 -7.85 -0.48 -8.29
C GLY A 32 -7.97 0.04 -9.72
N THR A 33 -7.53 -0.72 -10.73
CA THR A 33 -7.64 -0.33 -12.14
C THR A 33 -9.09 -0.17 -12.55
N PHE A 34 -9.96 -1.12 -12.18
CA PHE A 34 -11.38 -1.04 -12.50
C PHE A 34 -12.03 0.26 -12.00
N ILE A 35 -11.75 0.61 -10.74
CA ILE A 35 -12.24 1.85 -10.14
C ILE A 35 -11.58 3.08 -10.79
N SER A 36 -10.27 3.00 -11.05
CA SER A 36 -9.50 4.10 -11.62
C SER A 36 -9.95 4.46 -13.04
N VAL A 37 -10.36 3.49 -13.86
CA VAL A 37 -10.88 3.76 -15.21
C VAL A 37 -12.08 4.70 -15.17
N ILE A 38 -13.00 4.47 -14.24
CA ILE A 38 -14.19 5.32 -14.06
C ILE A 38 -13.76 6.73 -13.64
N ILE A 39 -12.83 6.84 -12.70
CA ILE A 39 -12.32 8.13 -12.21
C ILE A 39 -11.61 8.89 -13.33
N VAL A 40 -10.68 8.26 -14.05
CA VAL A 40 -9.91 8.89 -15.13
C VAL A 40 -10.83 9.34 -16.26
N PHE A 41 -11.80 8.50 -16.64
CA PHE A 41 -12.82 8.87 -17.63
C PHE A 41 -13.59 10.13 -17.21
N PHE A 42 -14.01 10.19 -15.94
CA PHE A 42 -14.72 11.34 -15.40
C PHE A 42 -13.85 12.59 -15.36
N LEU A 43 -12.57 12.46 -14.98
CA LEU A 43 -11.61 13.57 -15.01
C LEU A 43 -11.42 14.10 -16.44
N PHE A 44 -11.30 13.22 -17.43
CA PHE A 44 -11.18 13.64 -18.83
C PHE A 44 -12.41 14.41 -19.29
N SER A 45 -13.60 14.00 -18.86
CA SER A 45 -14.85 14.72 -19.13
C SER A 45 -14.85 16.12 -18.50
N ILE A 46 -14.47 16.25 -17.22
CA ILE A 46 -14.39 17.53 -16.50
C ILE A 46 -13.39 18.48 -17.17
N PHE A 47 -12.22 17.97 -17.55
CA PHE A 47 -11.15 18.78 -18.15
C PHE A 47 -11.33 18.99 -19.65
N GLY A 48 -12.43 18.53 -20.25
CA GLY A 48 -12.71 18.68 -21.68
C GLY A 48 -11.71 17.97 -22.60
N ILE A 49 -11.00 16.95 -22.08
CA ILE A 49 -10.02 16.18 -22.84
C ILE A 49 -10.78 15.33 -23.87
N LYS A 50 -10.56 15.62 -25.15
CA LYS A 50 -11.21 14.89 -26.24
C LYS A 50 -10.73 13.44 -26.28
N LEU A 51 -11.64 12.51 -26.01
CA LEU A 51 -11.38 11.06 -26.05
C LEU A 51 -11.40 10.47 -27.47
N ARG A 52 -11.89 11.21 -28.47
CA ARG A 52 -11.98 10.73 -29.86
C ARG A 52 -10.57 10.47 -30.40
N GLY A 53 -10.25 9.20 -30.66
CA GLY A 53 -8.93 8.72 -31.12
C GLY A 53 -7.98 8.28 -30.00
N ASN A 54 -8.23 8.69 -28.75
CA ASN A 54 -7.32 8.46 -27.61
C ASN A 54 -7.99 7.70 -26.44
N ILE A 55 -9.15 7.07 -26.66
CA ILE A 55 -9.90 6.39 -25.60
C ILE A 55 -9.09 5.28 -24.91
N TRP A 56 -8.16 4.67 -25.63
CA TRP A 56 -7.24 3.66 -25.11
C TRP A 56 -6.30 4.19 -24.02
N MET A 57 -6.09 5.52 -23.94
CA MET A 57 -5.28 6.12 -22.88
C MET A 57 -5.91 5.98 -21.50
N VAL A 58 -7.25 5.91 -21.41
CA VAL A 58 -7.96 5.79 -20.12
C VAL A 58 -7.53 4.53 -19.37
N PRO A 59 -7.69 3.30 -19.92
CA PRO A 59 -7.25 2.09 -19.23
C PRO A 59 -5.73 2.05 -19.00
N VAL A 60 -4.92 2.56 -19.94
CA VAL A 60 -3.46 2.58 -19.79
C VAL A 60 -3.02 3.46 -18.61
N ILE A 61 -3.53 4.69 -18.52
CA ILE A 61 -3.23 5.61 -17.42
C ILE A 61 -3.69 5.01 -16.10
N SER A 62 -4.88 4.39 -16.06
CA SER A 62 -5.41 3.75 -14.86
C SER A 62 -4.53 2.62 -14.35
N VAL A 63 -4.09 1.69 -15.23
CA VAL A 63 -3.20 0.59 -14.84
C VAL A 63 -1.87 1.13 -14.31
N VAL A 64 -1.27 2.09 -15.03
CA VAL A 64 0.03 2.67 -14.63
C VAL A 64 -0.08 3.38 -13.29
N ALA A 65 -1.10 4.22 -13.11
CA ALA A 65 -1.32 4.97 -11.88
C ALA A 65 -1.55 4.03 -10.68
N ILE A 66 -2.41 3.03 -10.84
CA ILE A 66 -2.71 2.09 -9.76
C ILE A 66 -1.51 1.22 -9.45
N THR A 67 -0.78 0.73 -10.45
CA THR A 67 0.45 -0.03 -10.22
C THR A 67 1.46 0.77 -9.40
N ALA A 68 1.67 2.05 -9.73
CA ALA A 68 2.54 2.94 -8.98
C ALA A 68 2.04 3.14 -7.52
N ILE A 69 0.74 3.38 -7.35
CA ILE A 69 0.12 3.55 -6.02
C ILE A 69 0.26 2.28 -5.18
N THR A 70 0.01 1.10 -5.75
CA THR A 70 0.12 -0.19 -5.04
C THR A 70 1.56 -0.47 -4.64
N ILE A 71 2.54 -0.23 -5.51
CA ILE A 71 3.97 -0.37 -5.19
C ILE A 71 4.38 0.60 -4.08
N ALA A 72 3.98 1.87 -4.18
CA ALA A 72 4.28 2.88 -3.17
C ALA A 72 3.66 2.53 -1.81
N SER A 73 2.41 2.06 -1.82
CA SER A 73 1.69 1.63 -0.62
C SER A 73 2.36 0.44 0.05
N TRP A 74 2.76 -0.57 -0.75
CA TRP A 74 3.52 -1.72 -0.25
C TRP A 74 4.81 -1.27 0.43
N LYS A 75 5.65 -0.48 -0.27
CA LYS A 75 6.93 0.00 0.28
C LYS A 75 6.75 0.82 1.56
N ARG A 76 5.73 1.69 1.60
CA ARG A 76 5.45 2.52 2.78
C ARG A 76 5.01 1.69 3.98
N ASN A 77 4.12 0.72 3.77
CA ASN A 77 3.64 -0.17 4.82
C ASN A 77 4.76 -1.07 5.33
N GLU A 78 5.59 -1.60 4.43
CA GLU A 78 6.73 -2.42 4.78
C GLU A 78 7.78 -1.65 5.58
N LYS A 79 8.07 -0.41 5.19
CA LYS A 79 8.96 0.49 5.95
C LYS A 79 8.40 0.72 7.36
N ARG A 80 7.13 1.09 7.46
CA ARG A 80 6.46 1.33 8.76
C ARG A 80 6.48 0.08 9.64
N PHE A 81 6.27 -1.10 9.06
CA PHE A 81 6.32 -2.36 9.78
C PHE A 81 7.72 -2.60 10.37
N LYS A 82 8.77 -2.47 9.56
CA LYS A 82 10.16 -2.64 10.00
C LYS A 82 10.54 -1.65 11.10
N GLU A 83 10.10 -0.39 10.99
CA GLU A 83 10.34 0.63 12.02
C GLU A 83 9.70 0.26 13.36
N ILE A 84 8.45 -0.23 13.36
CA ILE A 84 7.77 -0.63 14.59
C ILE A 84 8.46 -1.85 15.23
N ILE A 85 8.81 -2.87 14.42
CA ILE A 85 9.47 -4.08 14.94
C ILE A 85 10.86 -3.76 15.50
N LYS A 86 11.65 -2.97 14.77
CA LYS A 86 12.98 -2.55 15.23
C LYS A 86 12.92 -1.85 16.60
N ARG A 87 11.98 -0.91 16.75
CA ARG A 87 11.77 -0.19 18.02
C ARG A 87 11.40 -1.13 19.17
N GLU A 88 10.51 -2.10 18.94
CA GLU A 88 10.13 -3.04 20.01
C GLU A 88 11.25 -4.02 20.36
N MET A 89 12.15 -4.36 19.43
CA MET A 89 13.34 -5.17 19.71
C MET A 89 14.35 -4.40 20.58
N GLU A 90 14.65 -3.14 20.22
CA GLU A 90 15.54 -2.26 20.99
C GLU A 90 14.97 -1.99 22.41
N ASP A 91 13.67 -1.76 22.53
CA ASP A 91 12.99 -1.62 23.82
C ASP A 91 13.10 -2.90 24.68
N GLY A 92 13.07 -4.08 24.05
CA GLY A 92 13.19 -5.37 24.73
C GLY A 92 14.61 -5.60 25.28
N GLU A 93 15.62 -5.39 24.45
CA GLU A 93 17.03 -5.56 24.81
C GLU A 93 17.44 -4.64 25.98
N ASN A 94 17.02 -3.37 25.95
CA ASN A 94 17.31 -2.42 27.03
C ASN A 94 16.66 -2.80 28.37
N ARG A 95 15.51 -3.49 28.35
CA ARG A 95 14.85 -3.96 29.58
C ARG A 95 15.58 -5.16 30.17
N THR A 96 15.95 -6.12 29.33
CA THR A 96 16.72 -7.29 29.77
C THR A 96 18.08 -6.88 30.36
N ASN A 97 18.80 -5.98 29.68
CA ASN A 97 20.11 -5.52 30.14
C ASN A 97 20.04 -4.62 31.39
N GLY A 98 18.93 -3.90 31.61
CA GLY A 98 18.73 -3.07 32.80
C GLY A 98 18.21 -3.82 34.02
N GLU A 99 17.67 -5.03 33.85
CA GLU A 99 17.30 -5.93 34.96
C GLU A 99 18.49 -6.75 35.48
N GLU A 100 19.57 -6.86 34.71
CA GLU A 100 20.81 -7.58 35.06
C GLU A 100 21.92 -6.70 35.66
N SER A 101 21.70 -5.38 35.77
CA SER A 101 22.65 -4.38 36.29
C SER A 101 22.18 -3.73 37.58
#